data_AF-A0A126ZUS6-F1
#
_entry.id   AF-A0A126ZUS6-F1
#
_cell.length_a   1.000
_cell.length_b   1.000
_cell.length_c   1.000
_cell.angle_alpha   90.00
_cell.angle_beta   90.00
_cell.angle_gamma   90.00
#
_symmetry.space_group_name_H-M   'P 1'
#
loop_
_entity.id
_entity.type
_entity.pdbx_description
1 polymer ?
#
loop_
_entity_poly.entity_id
_entity_poly.type
_entity_poly.pdbx_seq_one_letter_code
_entity_poly.pdbx_strand_id
1 'polypeptide(L)'
;MNELEASLIIRAGAQLLMGASSDPRSDQGYAAVKENLAAALKALAAALVNFEAGSAEPNRSVGWAQDLRRVADDLDDLDEH
;
A
#
# COMPACT_ATOMS: atom_id res chain seq x y z
N MET A 1 8.56 -2.01 -17.05
CA MET A 1 8.46 -1.40 -15.72
C MET A 1 9.48 -2.09 -14.83
N ASN A 2 10.45 -1.34 -14.32
CA ASN A 2 11.45 -1.85 -13.36
C ASN A 2 10.98 -1.62 -11.91
N GLU A 3 11.63 -2.25 -10.93
CA GLU A 3 11.24 -2.18 -9.52
C GLU A 3 11.24 -0.77 -8.95
N LEU A 4 12.15 0.08 -9.42
CA LEU A 4 12.24 1.47 -9.01
C LEU A 4 11.02 2.26 -9.49
N GLU A 5 10.60 2.07 -10.74
CA GLU A 5 9.41 2.71 -11.31
C GLU A 5 8.13 2.27 -10.57
N ALA A 6 8.00 0.99 -10.24
CA ALA A 6 6.86 0.47 -9.49
C ALA A 6 6.80 1.07 -8.06
N SER A 7 7.94 1.11 -7.37
CA SER A 7 8.05 1.67 -6.02
C SER A 7 7.76 3.17 -5.99
N LEU A 8 8.19 3.91 -7.03
CA LEU A 8 7.90 5.33 -7.18
C LEU A 8 6.41 5.59 -7.40
N ILE A 9 5.72 4.76 -8.19
CA ILE A 9 4.28 4.87 -8.41
C ILE A 9 3.51 4.58 -7.12
N ILE A 10 3.87 3.53 -6.38
CA ILE A 10 3.24 3.18 -5.10
C ILE A 10 3.44 4.32 -4.08
N ARG A 11 4.66 4.84 -3.96
CA ARG A 11 4.99 5.92 -3.04
C ARG A 11 4.27 7.23 -3.39
N ALA A 12 4.19 7.57 -4.67
CA ALA A 12 3.43 8.73 -5.13
C ALA A 12 1.94 8.59 -4.85
N GLY A 13 1.37 7.39 -5.06
CA GLY A 13 0.00 7.07 -4.67
C GLY A 13 -0.26 7.26 -3.18
N ALA A 14 0.63 6.75 -2.33
CA ALA A 14 0.55 6.91 -0.88
C ALA A 14 0.63 8.39 -0.44
N GLN A 15 1.49 9.19 -1.08
CA GLN A 15 1.61 10.62 -0.77
C GLN A 15 0.37 11.42 -1.17
N LEU A 16 -0.24 11.10 -2.32
CA LEU A 16 -1.49 11.74 -2.75
C LEU A 16 -2.64 11.39 -1.81
N LEU A 17 -2.67 10.15 -1.32
CA LEU A 17 -3.64 9.71 -0.32
C LEU A 17 -3.43 10.43 1.02
N MET A 18 -2.19 10.51 1.51
CA MET A 18 -1.86 11.27 2.72
C MET A 18 -2.27 12.74 2.63
N GLY A 19 -2.03 13.38 1.48
CA GLY A 19 -2.47 14.75 1.20
C GLY A 19 -4.00 14.88 1.24
N ALA A 20 -4.72 13.88 0.72
CA ALA A 20 -6.17 13.82 0.82
C ALA A 20 -6.67 13.57 2.26
N SER A 21 -5.89 12.95 3.17
CA SER A 21 -6.23 12.86 4.63
C SER A 21 -6.32 14.17 5.30
N SER A 22 -5.46 15.07 4.84
CA SER A 22 -5.17 16.26 5.58
C SER A 22 -6.28 17.30 5.39
N ASP A 23 -7.35 16.97 4.65
CA ASP A 23 -8.55 17.81 4.51
C ASP A 23 -9.51 17.56 5.70
N PRO A 24 -9.64 18.53 6.63
CA PRO A 24 -10.43 18.42 7.86
C PRO A 24 -11.95 18.38 7.62
N ARG A 25 -12.40 18.35 6.37
CA ARG A 25 -13.82 18.21 6.01
C ARG A 25 -14.29 16.75 5.92
N SER A 26 -13.43 15.78 6.20
CA SER A 26 -13.69 14.36 5.88
C SER A 26 -13.63 13.38 7.06
N ASP A 27 -13.49 13.86 8.31
CA ASP A 27 -13.09 13.08 9.50
C ASP A 27 -13.82 11.74 9.77
N GLN A 28 -15.04 11.50 9.28
CA GLN A 28 -15.68 10.16 9.38
C GLN A 28 -15.52 9.28 8.14
N GLY A 29 -15.43 9.88 6.95
CA GLY A 29 -15.19 9.14 5.71
C GLY A 29 -13.72 8.76 5.56
N TYR A 30 -12.83 9.54 6.16
CA TYR A 30 -11.40 9.41 5.92
C TYR A 30 -10.78 8.18 6.60
N ALA A 31 -11.12 7.92 7.87
CA ALA A 31 -10.67 6.70 8.57
C ALA A 31 -11.12 5.43 7.82
N ALA A 32 -12.39 5.38 7.40
CA ALA A 32 -12.91 4.26 6.61
C ALA A 32 -12.20 4.13 5.24
N VAL A 33 -11.79 5.24 4.62
CA VAL A 33 -11.01 5.21 3.38
C VAL A 33 -9.59 4.70 3.63
N LYS A 34 -8.92 5.14 4.70
CA LYS A 34 -7.60 4.63 5.12
C LYS A 34 -7.64 3.12 5.36
N GLU A 35 -8.57 2.63 6.17
CA GLU A 35 -8.73 1.19 6.46
C GLU A 35 -8.96 0.38 5.18
N ASN A 36 -9.85 0.84 4.29
CA ASN A 36 -10.12 0.17 3.02
C ASN A 36 -8.88 0.13 2.11
N LEU A 37 -8.07 1.18 2.12
CA LEU A 37 -6.82 1.25 1.37
C LEU A 37 -5.75 0.35 1.96
N ALA A 38 -5.54 0.38 3.27
CA ALA A 38 -4.61 -0.51 3.96
C ALA A 38 -4.98 -1.98 3.70
N ALA A 39 -6.27 -2.33 3.79
CA ALA A 39 -6.77 -3.66 3.46
C ALA A 39 -6.50 -4.05 1.99
N ALA A 40 -6.73 -3.14 1.05
CA ALA A 40 -6.48 -3.38 -0.37
C ALA A 40 -4.98 -3.59 -0.67
N LEU A 41 -4.09 -2.80 -0.05
CA LEU A 41 -2.64 -2.95 -0.18
C LEU A 41 -2.15 -4.29 0.41
N LYS A 42 -2.68 -4.70 1.57
CA LYS A 42 -2.42 -6.00 2.20
C LYS A 42 -2.87 -7.15 1.30
N ALA A 43 -4.06 -7.03 0.67
CA ALA A 43 -4.58 -8.02 -0.26
C ALA A 43 -3.73 -8.14 -1.54
N LEU A 44 -3.27 -7.01 -2.09
CA LEU A 44 -2.36 -6.99 -3.23
C LEU A 44 -1.01 -7.64 -2.92
N ALA A 45 -0.43 -7.34 -1.75
CA ALA A 45 0.81 -7.97 -1.30
C ALA A 45 0.65 -9.50 -1.20
N ALA A 46 -0.48 -9.98 -0.66
CA ALA A 46 -0.77 -11.41 -0.58
C ALA A 46 -0.96 -12.06 -1.96
N ALA A 47 -1.67 -11.39 -2.88
CA ALA A 47 -1.84 -11.86 -4.25
C ALA A 47 -0.49 -11.96 -4.99
N LEU A 48 0.40 -10.98 -4.78
CA LEU A 48 1.74 -10.96 -5.37
C LEU A 48 2.58 -12.15 -4.89
N VAL A 49 2.59 -12.40 -3.57
CA VAL A 49 3.30 -13.53 -2.97
C VAL A 49 2.76 -14.86 -3.49
N ASN A 50 1.44 -15.00 -3.59
CA ASN A 50 0.81 -16.21 -4.12
C ASN A 50 1.14 -16.44 -5.61
N PHE A 51 1.18 -15.36 -6.40
CA PHE A 51 1.57 -15.41 -7.80
C PHE A 51 3.04 -15.86 -7.96
N GLU A 52 3.94 -15.32 -7.14
CA GLU A 52 5.35 -15.72 -7.17
C GLU A 52 5.60 -17.15 -6.68
N ALA A 53 4.81 -17.64 -5.72
CA ALA A 53 4.91 -19.03 -5.29
C ALA A 53 4.63 -20.05 -6.43
N GLY A 54 3.91 -19.62 -7.47
CA GLY A 54 3.67 -20.41 -8.69
C GLY A 54 4.66 -20.11 -9.83
N SER A 55 5.60 -19.18 -9.65
CA SER A 55 6.58 -18.75 -10.67
C SER A 55 7.87 -19.59 -10.59
N ALA A 56 8.44 -19.93 -11.74
CA ALA A 56 9.72 -20.64 -11.84
C ALA A 56 10.94 -19.74 -11.48
N GLU A 57 10.79 -18.42 -11.51
CA GLU A 57 11.78 -17.44 -11.06
C GLU A 57 11.16 -16.51 -10.01
N PRO A 58 11.27 -16.86 -8.72
CA PRO A 58 10.81 -16.03 -7.61
C PRO A 58 11.92 -15.05 -7.21
N ASN A 59 11.79 -13.76 -7.49
CA ASN A 59 12.78 -12.81 -6.95
C ASN A 59 12.38 -11.33 -6.95
N ARG A 60 11.34 -10.90 -7.69
CA ARG A 60 11.02 -9.46 -7.83
C ARG A 60 9.81 -9.01 -7.02
N SER A 61 8.87 -9.92 -6.74
CA SER A 61 7.61 -9.59 -6.08
C SER A 61 7.74 -9.57 -4.55
N VAL A 62 8.76 -10.22 -3.98
CA VAL A 62 9.03 -10.19 -2.53
C VAL A 62 9.25 -8.75 -2.03
N GLY A 63 10.09 -7.96 -2.71
CA GLY A 63 10.34 -6.57 -2.34
C GLY A 63 9.07 -5.71 -2.42
N TRP A 64 8.30 -5.87 -3.51
CA TRP A 64 7.06 -5.13 -3.70
C TRP A 64 5.98 -5.51 -2.69
N ALA A 65 5.86 -6.78 -2.34
CA ALA A 65 4.94 -7.22 -1.30
C ALA A 65 5.31 -6.63 0.08
N GLN A 66 6.60 -6.45 0.34
CA GLN A 66 7.09 -5.84 1.57
C GLN A 66 6.79 -4.33 1.60
N ASP A 67 7.00 -3.62 0.50
CA ASP A 67 6.67 -2.21 0.37
C ASP A 67 5.17 -1.95 0.50
N LEU A 68 4.33 -2.77 -0.13
CA LEU A 68 2.87 -2.68 -0.03
C LEU A 68 2.38 -2.87 1.41
N ARG A 69 2.95 -3.83 2.15
CA ARG A 69 2.63 -4.02 3.58
C ARG A 69 3.07 -2.83 4.42
N ARG A 70 4.30 -2.33 4.21
CA ARG A 70 4.82 -1.17 4.94
C ARG A 70 3.94 0.07 4.75
N VAL A 71 3.48 0.33 3.54
CA VAL A 71 2.57 1.45 3.26
C VAL A 71 1.19 1.24 3.91
N ALA A 72 0.69 0.00 3.95
CA ALA A 72 -0.56 -0.31 4.62
C ALA A 72 -0.46 -0.10 6.14
N ASP A 73 0.65 -0.52 6.74
CA ASP A 73 0.89 -0.33 8.18
C ASP A 73 1.10 1.15 8.51
N ASP A 74 1.86 1.90 7.68
CA ASP A 74 2.00 3.36 7.81
C ASP A 74 0.62 4.08 7.73
N LEU A 75 -0.36 3.54 6.97
CA LEU A 75 -1.71 4.11 6.89
C LEU A 75 -2.57 3.82 8.13
N ASP A 76 -2.41 2.65 8.74
CA ASP A 76 -3.11 2.25 9.96
C ASP A 76 -2.56 3.00 11.20
N ASP A 77 -1.23 3.20 11.29
CA ASP A 77 -0.57 3.90 12.40
C ASP A 77 -0.90 5.41 12.46
N LEU A 78 -1.33 6.01 11.34
CA LEU A 78 -1.70 7.43 11.25
C LEU A 78 -3.00 7.80 11.96
N ASP A 79 -3.70 6.84 12.60
CA ASP A 79 -4.91 7.07 13.40
C ASP A 79 -4.68 6.98 14.93
N GLU A 80 -3.47 6.65 15.41
CA GLU A 80 -3.13 6.55 16.85
C GLU A 80 -2.62 7.88 17.49
N HIS A 81 -2.65 9.01 16.77
CA HIS A 81 -2.18 10.33 17.24
C HIS A 81 -3.20 11.44 16.98
#